data_AF-A0A6S7GA00-F1
#
_entry.id   AF-A0A6S7GA00-F1
#
_cell.length_a   1.000
_cell.length_b   1.000
_cell.length_c   1.000
_cell.angle_alpha   90.00
_cell.angle_beta   90.00
_cell.angle_gamma   90.00
#
_symmetry.space_group_name_H-M   'P 1'
#
loop_
_entity.id
_entity.type
_entity.pdbx_description
1 polymer ?
#
loop_
_entity_poly.entity_id
_entity_poly.type
_entity_poly.pdbx_seq_one_letter_code
_entity_poly.pdbx_strand_id
1 'polypeptide(L)'
;MEKKSDNFIDTERQLLKLTRSKTKAILEKGNLDKIIRHKEALGKIVKELEELKIQGEKDKLQEGEAIEDVQKWGVDIEGEIDETDCEISHLNQYLTEAEARTENEKREKEKILLKQQRDEELYFEKCKLEQMASLGSVSVKSTKPEQAKVSSVKMPKLVITKYDGTYERWLSFWNKFEAEIDNTDLPAVTKFSYLKELLEPHVCDEIDGLPFTMEGYTVLKTF
;
A
#
# COMPACT_ATOMS: atom_id res chain seq x y z
N MET A 1 -5.05 -32.52 -48.58
CA MET A 1 -4.80 -32.98 -47.18
C MET A 1 -5.81 -32.37 -46.21
N GLU A 2 -6.88 -31.77 -46.75
CA GLU A 2 -7.96 -31.05 -46.07
C GLU A 2 -8.52 -31.72 -44.82
N LYS A 3 -8.87 -33.02 -44.88
CA LYS A 3 -9.59 -33.68 -43.78
C LYS A 3 -8.85 -33.71 -42.44
N LYS A 4 -7.54 -33.47 -42.43
CA LYS A 4 -6.75 -33.47 -41.19
C LYS A 4 -6.74 -32.09 -40.54
N SER A 5 -6.54 -31.01 -41.30
CA SER A 5 -6.56 -29.62 -40.78
C SER A 5 -7.94 -29.23 -40.26
N ASP A 6 -9.01 -29.57 -40.99
CA ASP A 6 -10.38 -29.22 -40.57
C ASP A 6 -10.77 -29.88 -39.25
N ASN A 7 -10.30 -31.10 -38.98
CA ASN A 7 -10.58 -31.81 -37.74
C ASN A 7 -9.86 -31.17 -36.53
N PHE A 8 -8.63 -30.67 -36.72
CA PHE A 8 -7.92 -29.95 -35.66
C PHE A 8 -8.59 -28.62 -35.34
N ILE A 9 -9.02 -27.87 -36.37
CA ILE A 9 -9.77 -26.62 -36.18
C ILE A 9 -11.08 -26.87 -35.42
N ASP A 10 -11.87 -27.88 -35.80
CA ASP A 10 -13.12 -28.20 -35.10
C ASP A 10 -12.87 -28.60 -33.64
N THR A 11 -11.81 -29.38 -33.38
CA THR A 11 -11.41 -29.75 -32.02
C THR A 11 -11.07 -28.52 -31.17
N GLU A 12 -10.31 -27.58 -31.73
CA GLU A 12 -9.91 -26.36 -31.04
C GLU A 12 -11.10 -25.43 -30.79
N ARG A 13 -12.03 -25.32 -31.75
CA ARG A 13 -13.30 -24.58 -31.59
C ARG A 13 -14.18 -25.18 -30.49
N GLN A 14 -14.27 -26.50 -30.40
CA GLN A 14 -14.99 -27.17 -29.31
C GLN A 14 -14.33 -26.90 -27.94
N LEU A 15 -12.99 -26.93 -27.89
CA LEU A 15 -12.23 -26.60 -26.69
C LEU A 15 -12.44 -25.13 -26.27
N LEU A 16 -12.45 -24.21 -27.23
CA LEU A 16 -12.75 -22.79 -27.02
C LEU A 16 -14.13 -22.61 -26.41
N LYS A 17 -15.16 -23.21 -27.02
CA LYS A 17 -16.54 -23.14 -26.54
C LYS A 17 -16.71 -23.72 -25.13
N LEU A 18 -16.08 -24.87 -24.85
CA LEU A 18 -16.08 -25.46 -23.51
C LEU A 18 -15.44 -24.53 -22.49
N THR A 19 -14.35 -23.87 -22.87
CA THR A 19 -13.63 -22.95 -21.98
C THR A 19 -14.45 -21.68 -21.73
N ARG A 20 -14.96 -21.04 -22.78
CA ARG A 20 -15.85 -19.86 -22.68
C ARG A 20 -17.08 -20.10 -21.80
N SER A 21 -17.67 -21.30 -21.85
CA SER A 21 -18.83 -21.64 -21.01
C SER A 21 -18.58 -21.49 -19.51
N LYS A 22 -17.32 -21.54 -19.07
CA LYS A 22 -16.91 -21.41 -17.66
C LYS A 22 -16.69 -19.96 -17.22
N THR A 23 -16.59 -19.00 -18.15
CA THR A 23 -16.25 -17.59 -17.88
C THR A 23 -17.15 -16.97 -16.82
N LYS A 24 -18.48 -17.10 -16.99
CA LYS A 24 -19.46 -16.53 -16.05
C LYS A 24 -19.31 -17.08 -14.63
N ALA A 25 -19.21 -18.41 -14.49
CA ALA A 25 -19.08 -19.06 -13.18
C ALA A 25 -17.76 -18.72 -12.47
N ILE A 26 -16.70 -18.38 -13.22
CA ILE A 26 -15.42 -17.94 -12.65
C ILE A 26 -15.52 -16.50 -12.17
N LEU A 27 -16.18 -15.62 -12.93
CA LEU A 27 -16.46 -14.24 -12.52
C LEU A 27 -17.31 -14.16 -11.25
N GLU A 28 -18.37 -14.97 -11.16
CA GLU A 28 -19.25 -15.02 -9.98
C GLU A 28 -18.50 -15.40 -8.69
N LYS A 29 -17.43 -16.20 -8.79
CA LYS A 29 -16.61 -16.58 -7.64
C LYS A 29 -15.65 -15.47 -7.19
N GLY A 30 -15.40 -14.46 -8.02
CA GLY A 30 -14.60 -13.28 -7.69
C GLY A 30 -13.12 -13.55 -7.34
N ASN A 31 -12.60 -14.75 -7.60
CA ASN A 31 -11.20 -15.07 -7.31
C ASN A 31 -10.30 -14.58 -8.45
N LEU A 32 -9.53 -13.52 -8.18
CA LEU A 32 -8.69 -12.84 -9.17
C LEU A 32 -7.67 -13.79 -9.83
N ASP A 33 -6.99 -14.65 -9.08
CA ASP A 33 -6.03 -15.61 -9.64
C ASP A 33 -6.67 -16.64 -10.56
N LYS A 34 -7.92 -17.04 -10.28
CA LYS A 34 -8.67 -17.93 -11.18
C LYS A 34 -9.09 -17.20 -12.44
N ILE A 35 -9.49 -15.94 -12.34
CA ILE A 35 -9.85 -15.11 -13.49
C ILE A 35 -8.62 -14.90 -14.39
N ILE A 36 -7.45 -14.60 -13.82
CA ILE A 36 -6.19 -14.45 -14.56
C ILE A 36 -5.86 -15.73 -15.33
N ARG A 37 -5.81 -16.88 -14.64
CA ARG A 37 -5.53 -18.17 -15.30
C ARG A 37 -6.55 -18.53 -16.37
N HIS A 38 -7.82 -18.20 -16.15
CA HIS A 38 -8.88 -18.43 -17.14
C HIS A 38 -8.71 -17.57 -18.39
N LYS A 39 -8.40 -16.29 -18.19
CA LYS A 39 -8.08 -15.35 -19.28
C LYS A 39 -6.87 -15.85 -20.10
N GLU A 40 -5.81 -16.27 -19.42
CA GLU A 40 -4.62 -16.83 -20.08
C GLU A 40 -4.93 -18.10 -20.88
N ALA A 41 -5.78 -18.97 -20.33
CA ALA A 41 -6.21 -20.18 -21.03
C ALA A 41 -7.02 -19.86 -22.30
N LEU A 42 -7.97 -18.91 -22.22
CA LEU A 42 -8.73 -18.44 -23.38
C LEU A 42 -7.79 -17.85 -24.45
N GLY A 43 -6.86 -16.97 -24.04
CA GLY A 43 -5.90 -16.37 -24.97
C GLY A 43 -4.97 -17.39 -25.63
N LYS A 44 -4.59 -18.46 -24.91
CA LYS A 44 -3.79 -19.55 -25.49
C LYS A 44 -4.57 -20.30 -26.58
N ILE A 45 -5.82 -20.65 -26.31
CA ILE A 45 -6.71 -21.35 -27.26
C ILE A 45 -6.97 -20.48 -28.49
N VAL A 46 -7.27 -19.20 -28.31
CA VAL A 46 -7.47 -18.24 -29.41
C VAL A 46 -6.24 -18.17 -30.30
N LYS A 47 -5.05 -18.08 -29.71
CA LYS A 47 -3.79 -18.04 -30.45
C LYS A 47 -3.58 -19.33 -31.27
N GLU A 48 -3.83 -20.49 -30.68
CA GLU A 48 -3.73 -21.78 -31.37
C GLU A 48 -4.75 -21.87 -32.52
N LEU A 49 -5.98 -21.39 -32.31
CA LEU A 49 -7.02 -21.36 -33.34
C LEU A 49 -6.66 -20.43 -34.51
N GLU A 50 -6.10 -19.24 -34.25
CA GLU A 50 -5.63 -18.32 -35.30
C GLU A 50 -4.47 -18.94 -36.10
N GLU A 51 -3.53 -19.62 -35.44
CA GLU A 51 -2.43 -20.33 -36.12
C GLU A 51 -2.96 -21.44 -37.04
N LEU A 52 -3.94 -22.23 -36.58
CA LEU A 52 -4.59 -23.26 -37.39
C LEU A 52 -5.40 -22.67 -38.56
N LYS A 53 -6.10 -21.56 -38.34
CA LYS A 53 -6.82 -20.83 -39.40
C LYS A 53 -5.88 -20.38 -40.50
N ILE A 54 -4.79 -19.68 -40.15
CA ILE A 54 -3.79 -19.20 -41.11
C ILE A 54 -3.19 -20.37 -41.89
N GLN A 55 -2.91 -21.49 -41.21
CA GLN A 55 -2.41 -22.68 -41.87
C GLN A 55 -3.45 -23.30 -42.83
N GLY A 56 -4.72 -23.33 -42.45
CA GLY A 56 -5.82 -23.79 -43.30
C GLY A 56 -6.01 -22.91 -44.54
N GLU A 57 -5.99 -21.59 -44.40
CA GLU A 57 -6.04 -20.64 -45.52
C GLU A 57 -4.88 -20.86 -46.48
N LYS A 58 -3.67 -21.03 -45.95
CA LYS A 58 -2.47 -21.32 -46.73
C LYS A 58 -2.60 -22.62 -47.52
N ASP A 59 -3.09 -23.70 -46.90
CA ASP A 59 -3.27 -24.99 -47.55
C ASP A 59 -4.28 -24.87 -48.71
N LYS A 60 -5.41 -24.17 -48.50
CA LYS A 60 -6.44 -23.94 -49.53
C LYS A 60 -5.94 -23.13 -50.72
N LEU A 61 -5.15 -22.08 -50.46
CA LEU A 61 -4.52 -21.30 -51.52
C LEU A 61 -3.51 -22.12 -52.33
N GLN A 62 -2.79 -23.05 -51.69
CA GLN A 62 -1.89 -23.97 -52.38
C GLN A 62 -2.64 -24.98 -53.25
N GLU A 63 -3.84 -25.39 -52.85
CA GLU A 63 -4.74 -26.25 -53.62
C GLU A 63 -5.42 -25.49 -54.79
N GLY A 64 -5.24 -24.17 -54.88
CA GLY A 64 -5.71 -23.33 -55.99
C GLY A 64 -7.13 -22.80 -55.81
N GLU A 65 -7.68 -22.82 -54.59
CA GLU A 65 -8.96 -22.16 -54.29
C GLU A 65 -8.88 -20.65 -54.54
N ALA A 66 -10.01 -20.06 -54.95
CA ALA A 66 -10.12 -18.62 -55.13
C ALA A 66 -10.00 -17.91 -53.78
N ILE A 67 -9.33 -16.76 -53.75
CA ILE A 67 -9.10 -15.99 -52.52
C ILE A 67 -10.42 -15.66 -51.82
N GLU A 68 -11.47 -15.34 -52.59
CA GLU A 68 -12.79 -15.02 -52.05
C GLU A 68 -13.43 -16.20 -51.31
N ASP A 69 -13.22 -17.43 -51.79
CA ASP A 69 -13.74 -18.65 -51.14
C ASP A 69 -12.96 -18.97 -49.86
N VAL A 70 -11.63 -18.78 -49.89
CA VAL A 70 -10.77 -18.94 -48.70
C VAL A 70 -11.11 -17.92 -47.62
N GLN A 71 -11.32 -16.65 -48.00
CA GLN A 71 -11.77 -15.61 -47.07
C GLN A 71 -13.11 -15.98 -46.44
N LYS A 72 -14.08 -16.39 -47.25
CA LYS A 72 -15.41 -16.78 -46.77
C LYS A 72 -15.37 -17.95 -45.80
N TRP A 73 -14.44 -18.89 -45.97
CA TRP A 73 -14.22 -19.99 -45.03
C TRP A 73 -13.70 -19.50 -43.67
N GLY A 74 -12.81 -18.49 -43.65
CA GLY A 74 -12.20 -17.95 -42.43
C GLY A 74 -13.13 -17.07 -41.58
N VAL A 75 -14.16 -16.47 -42.18
CA VAL A 75 -15.06 -15.49 -41.51
C VAL A 75 -15.69 -16.04 -40.21
N ASP A 76 -16.16 -17.28 -40.22
CA ASP A 76 -16.80 -17.85 -39.03
C ASP A 76 -15.79 -18.09 -37.89
N ILE A 77 -14.54 -18.41 -38.23
CA ILE A 77 -13.45 -18.61 -37.27
C ILE A 77 -13.02 -17.25 -36.69
N GLU A 78 -12.89 -16.23 -37.54
CA GLU A 78 -12.63 -14.85 -37.11
C GLU A 78 -13.69 -14.35 -36.15
N GLY A 79 -14.98 -14.59 -36.45
CA GLY A 79 -16.07 -14.22 -35.55
C GLY A 79 -15.96 -14.85 -34.16
N GLU A 80 -15.58 -16.13 -34.07
CA GLU A 80 -15.37 -16.80 -32.78
C GLU A 80 -14.17 -16.26 -32.00
N ILE A 81 -13.11 -15.90 -32.71
CA ILE A 81 -11.91 -15.27 -32.15
C ILE A 81 -12.26 -13.89 -31.59
N ASP A 82 -12.91 -13.04 -32.40
CA ASP A 82 -13.32 -11.68 -32.01
C ASP A 82 -14.25 -11.69 -30.79
N GLU A 83 -15.22 -12.60 -30.75
CA GLU A 83 -16.10 -12.77 -29.59
C GLU A 83 -15.31 -13.13 -28.33
N THR A 84 -14.31 -14.01 -28.46
CA THR A 84 -13.48 -14.42 -27.32
C THR A 84 -12.57 -13.29 -26.88
N ASP A 85 -12.02 -12.52 -27.81
CA ASP A 85 -11.19 -11.35 -27.51
C ASP A 85 -12.00 -10.26 -26.80
N CYS A 86 -13.28 -10.10 -27.14
CA CYS A 86 -14.22 -9.28 -26.37
C CYS A 86 -14.39 -9.81 -24.94
N GLU A 87 -14.57 -11.12 -24.75
CA GLU A 87 -14.63 -11.73 -23.40
C GLU A 87 -13.35 -11.52 -22.61
N ILE A 88 -12.18 -11.74 -23.22
CA ILE A 88 -10.86 -11.50 -22.62
C ILE A 88 -10.73 -10.02 -22.20
N SER A 89 -11.20 -9.09 -23.03
CA SER A 89 -11.21 -7.66 -22.73
C SER A 89 -12.08 -7.34 -21.51
N HIS A 90 -13.25 -7.93 -21.38
CA HIS A 90 -14.10 -7.79 -20.20
C HIS A 90 -13.44 -8.36 -18.93
N LEU A 91 -12.76 -9.51 -19.04
CA LEU A 91 -12.01 -10.09 -17.91
C LEU A 91 -10.86 -9.17 -17.47
N ASN A 92 -10.13 -8.58 -18.41
CA ASN A 92 -9.09 -7.58 -18.11
C ASN A 92 -9.66 -6.37 -17.39
N GLN A 93 -10.76 -5.80 -17.89
CA GLN A 93 -11.40 -4.65 -17.26
C GLN A 93 -11.81 -4.97 -15.82
N TYR A 94 -12.42 -6.13 -15.59
CA TYR A 94 -12.80 -6.58 -14.25
C TYR A 94 -11.61 -6.66 -13.29
N LEU A 95 -10.47 -7.18 -13.76
CA LEU A 95 -9.22 -7.26 -12.98
C LEU A 95 -8.69 -5.87 -12.63
N THR A 96 -8.60 -4.97 -13.61
CA THR A 96 -8.14 -3.59 -13.40
C THR A 96 -9.03 -2.83 -12.42
N GLU A 97 -10.36 -2.99 -12.53
CA GLU A 97 -11.29 -2.38 -11.58
C GLU A 97 -11.15 -2.95 -10.16
N ALA A 98 -10.85 -4.25 -10.03
CA ALA A 98 -10.60 -4.86 -8.73
C ALA A 98 -9.34 -4.30 -8.07
N GLU A 99 -8.24 -4.17 -8.83
CA GLU A 99 -6.99 -3.55 -8.35
C GLU A 99 -7.24 -2.09 -7.92
N ALA A 100 -7.92 -1.30 -8.75
CA ALA A 100 -8.25 0.09 -8.44
C ALA A 100 -9.11 0.24 -7.18
N ARG A 101 -10.04 -0.68 -6.91
CA ARG A 101 -10.81 -0.71 -5.66
C ARG A 101 -9.90 -0.89 -4.46
N THR A 102 -8.97 -1.85 -4.49
CA THR A 102 -8.05 -2.09 -3.38
C THR A 102 -7.11 -0.90 -3.11
N GLU A 103 -6.61 -0.25 -4.17
CA GLU A 103 -5.76 0.94 -4.05
C GLU A 103 -6.54 2.12 -3.45
N ASN A 104 -7.77 2.35 -3.91
CA ASN A 104 -8.63 3.40 -3.40
C ASN A 104 -8.98 3.20 -1.92
N GLU A 105 -9.29 1.96 -1.51
CA GLU A 105 -9.53 1.63 -0.10
C GLU A 105 -8.31 1.93 0.77
N LYS A 106 -7.11 1.59 0.29
CA LYS A 106 -5.85 1.88 0.99
C LYS A 106 -5.64 3.39 1.13
N ARG A 107 -5.78 4.13 0.03
CA ARG A 107 -5.65 5.60 0.02
C ARG A 107 -6.66 6.28 0.94
N GLU A 108 -7.90 5.76 1.01
CA GLU A 108 -8.92 6.33 1.90
C GLU A 108 -8.60 6.06 3.37
N LYS A 109 -8.13 4.85 3.72
CA LYS A 109 -7.65 4.53 5.07
C LYS A 109 -6.49 5.43 5.48
N GLU A 110 -5.53 5.67 4.58
CA GLU A 110 -4.39 6.55 4.81
C GLU A 110 -4.82 7.99 5.10
N LYS A 111 -5.78 8.53 4.33
CA LYS A 111 -6.34 9.87 4.59
C LYS A 111 -7.03 9.97 5.94
N ILE A 112 -7.80 8.94 6.32
CA ILE A 112 -8.47 8.89 7.62
C ILE A 112 -7.43 8.91 8.74
N LEU A 113 -6.38 8.09 8.63
CA LEU A 113 -5.30 8.03 9.61
C LEU A 113 -4.59 9.38 9.74
N LEU A 114 -4.23 10.00 8.62
CA LEU A 114 -3.56 11.30 8.61
C LEU A 114 -4.44 12.39 9.26
N LYS A 115 -5.75 12.37 9.01
CA LYS A 115 -6.68 13.29 9.64
C LYS A 115 -6.75 13.08 11.16
N GLN A 116 -6.78 11.83 11.61
CA GLN A 116 -6.76 11.51 13.05
C GLN A 116 -5.49 12.03 13.73
N GLN A 117 -4.32 11.79 13.12
CA GLN A 117 -3.05 12.31 13.63
C GLN A 117 -3.06 13.84 13.73
N ARG A 118 -3.58 14.53 12.72
CA ARG A 118 -3.69 15.99 12.73
C ARG A 118 -4.63 16.50 13.82
N ASP A 119 -5.75 15.82 14.04
CA ASP A 119 -6.71 16.19 15.09
C ASP A 119 -6.10 15.96 16.48
N GLU A 120 -5.31 14.90 16.67
CA GLU A 120 -4.55 14.64 17.89
C GLU A 120 -3.48 15.71 18.17
N GLU A 121 -2.74 16.13 17.16
CA GLU A 121 -1.78 17.25 17.24
C GLU A 121 -2.46 18.53 17.73
N LEU A 122 -3.56 18.92 17.08
CA LEU A 122 -4.31 20.13 17.41
C LEU A 122 -4.90 20.05 18.83
N TYR A 123 -5.39 18.89 19.22
CA TYR A 123 -5.92 18.67 20.58
C TYR A 123 -4.82 18.82 21.64
N PHE A 124 -3.65 18.23 21.39
CA PHE A 124 -2.51 18.32 22.28
C PHE A 124 -2.02 19.78 22.42
N GLU A 125 -1.87 20.48 21.30
CA GLU A 125 -1.46 21.89 21.29
C GLU A 125 -2.46 22.76 22.06
N LYS A 126 -3.76 22.54 21.88
CA LYS A 126 -4.80 23.23 22.65
C LYS A 126 -4.66 23.00 24.15
N CYS A 127 -4.44 21.75 24.59
CA CYS A 127 -4.23 21.44 26.02
C CYS A 127 -3.00 22.15 26.59
N LYS A 128 -1.89 22.19 25.82
CA LYS A 128 -0.66 22.91 26.20
C LYS A 128 -0.91 24.40 26.38
N LEU A 129 -1.64 25.03 25.46
CA LEU A 129 -2.00 26.45 25.52
C LEU A 129 -2.91 26.78 26.72
N GLU A 130 -3.86 25.91 27.05
CA GLU A 130 -4.75 26.07 28.21
C GLU A 130 -3.97 25.99 29.54
N GLN A 131 -3.05 25.03 29.65
CA GLN A 131 -2.22 24.87 30.84
C GLN A 131 -1.31 26.08 31.10
N MET A 132 -0.65 26.61 30.05
CA MET A 132 0.18 27.81 30.18
C MET A 132 -0.64 29.06 30.53
N ALA A 133 -1.88 29.17 30.02
CA ALA A 133 -2.77 30.29 30.35
C ALA A 133 -3.22 30.24 31.82
N SER A 134 -3.47 29.04 32.36
CA SER A 134 -3.77 28.84 33.78
C SER A 134 -2.59 29.22 34.69
N LEU A 135 -1.36 28.89 34.30
CA LEU A 135 -0.14 29.18 35.07
C LEU A 135 0.28 30.67 35.00
N GLY A 136 -0.08 31.37 33.93
CA GLY A 136 0.20 32.81 33.73
C GLY A 136 -0.63 33.76 34.62
N SER A 137 -1.56 33.26 35.44
CA SER A 137 -2.42 34.08 36.32
C SER A 137 -1.88 34.28 37.75
N VAL A 138 -0.68 33.78 38.09
CA VAL A 138 -0.03 34.09 39.38
C VAL A 138 0.77 35.39 39.26
N SER A 139 0.12 36.45 39.74
CA SER A 139 0.60 37.81 40.00
C SER A 139 2.12 38.00 40.15
N VAL A 140 2.64 38.84 39.26
CA VAL A 140 3.82 39.69 39.47
C VAL A 140 3.68 40.46 40.79
N LYS A 141 4.58 40.25 41.75
CA LYS A 141 5.01 41.27 42.72
C LYS A 141 6.52 41.14 42.96
N SER A 142 7.16 42.29 42.75
CA SER A 142 8.59 42.62 42.72
C SER A 142 9.41 42.20 43.95
N THR A 143 10.69 41.82 43.75
CA THR A 143 11.90 42.64 44.05
C THR A 143 13.19 41.85 43.78
N LYS A 144 14.27 42.59 43.52
CA LYS A 144 15.58 42.23 42.91
C LYS A 144 16.58 41.60 43.92
N PRO A 145 17.83 41.28 43.51
CA PRO A 145 18.37 39.96 43.17
C PRO A 145 19.31 39.41 44.26
N GLU A 146 19.88 38.23 43.99
CA GLU A 146 21.18 37.72 44.46
C GLU A 146 21.14 36.44 45.31
N GLN A 147 22.09 35.57 44.95
CA GLN A 147 22.59 34.37 45.62
C GLN A 147 22.03 33.00 45.18
N ALA A 148 22.92 32.34 44.44
CA ALA A 148 22.93 30.93 44.08
C ALA A 148 22.45 30.03 45.23
N LYS A 149 21.38 29.27 44.96
CA LYS A 149 21.15 27.98 45.58
C LYS A 149 20.63 27.04 44.51
N VAL A 150 21.38 25.96 44.31
CA VAL A 150 20.98 24.80 43.54
C VAL A 150 19.71 24.26 44.20
N SER A 151 18.56 24.64 43.66
CA SER A 151 17.29 24.05 44.08
C SER A 151 17.29 22.63 43.54
N SER A 152 17.45 21.65 44.43
CA SER A 152 17.03 20.28 44.15
C SER A 152 15.52 20.32 43.93
N VAL A 153 15.12 20.52 42.68
CA VAL A 153 13.74 20.39 42.23
C VAL A 153 13.41 18.91 42.38
N LYS A 154 12.79 18.56 43.51
CA LYS A 154 12.09 17.27 43.64
C LYS A 154 10.95 17.31 42.63
N MET A 155 11.18 16.66 41.51
CA MET A 155 10.26 16.60 40.38
C MET A 155 9.13 15.60 40.72
N PRO A 156 7.88 15.86 40.27
CA PRO A 156 6.83 14.85 40.25
C PRO A 156 7.32 13.63 39.48
N LYS A 157 7.07 12.40 39.96
CA LYS A 157 7.39 11.18 39.20
C LYS A 157 6.61 11.22 37.88
N LEU A 158 7.30 11.53 36.78
CA LEU A 158 6.74 11.56 35.43
C LEU A 158 6.30 10.16 35.05
N VAL A 159 5.01 9.97 34.79
CA VAL A 159 4.43 8.71 34.31
C VAL A 159 4.39 8.77 32.78
N ILE A 160 5.55 8.92 32.14
CA ILE A 160 5.65 8.72 30.69
C ILE A 160 5.72 7.21 30.46
N THR A 161 4.79 6.67 29.68
CA THR A 161 4.82 5.26 29.27
C THR A 161 6.04 5.01 28.41
N LYS A 162 6.78 3.92 28.65
CA LYS A 162 7.96 3.59 27.86
C LYS A 162 7.59 3.38 26.39
N TYR A 163 8.44 3.86 25.50
CA TYR A 163 8.27 3.66 24.06
C TYR A 163 8.79 2.29 23.64
N ASP A 164 7.92 1.56 22.95
CA ASP A 164 8.07 0.15 22.57
C ASP A 164 8.63 -0.04 21.14
N GLY A 165 9.14 1.02 20.50
CA GLY A 165 9.72 0.94 19.17
C GLY A 165 8.70 1.00 18.03
N THR A 166 7.40 1.06 18.33
CA THR A 166 6.35 1.13 17.30
C THR A 166 6.34 2.48 16.60
N TYR A 167 6.67 2.52 15.29
CA TYR A 167 6.71 3.75 14.49
C TYR A 167 5.46 4.64 14.66
N GLU A 168 4.27 4.04 14.69
CA GLU A 168 2.98 4.75 14.87
C GLU A 168 2.89 5.51 16.20
N ARG A 169 3.66 5.11 17.22
CA ARG A 169 3.67 5.68 18.56
C ARG A 169 4.82 6.66 18.79
N TRP A 170 5.80 6.73 17.86
CA TRP A 170 7.01 7.56 18.00
C TRP A 170 6.66 9.02 18.19
N LEU A 171 5.81 9.57 17.32
CA LEU A 171 5.43 10.98 17.35
C LEU A 171 4.71 11.35 18.64
N SER A 172 3.78 10.49 19.09
CA SER A 172 3.05 10.66 20.36
C SER A 172 3.99 10.61 21.57
N PHE A 173 4.98 9.73 21.54
CA PHE A 173 6.00 9.63 22.59
C PHE A 173 6.90 10.86 22.60
N TRP A 174 7.44 11.25 21.44
CA TRP A 174 8.36 12.37 21.30
C TRP A 174 7.71 13.69 21.70
N ASN A 175 6.45 13.94 21.31
CA ASN A 175 5.73 15.16 21.68
C ASN A 175 5.48 15.26 23.21
N LYS A 176 5.24 14.12 23.88
CA LYS A 176 5.14 14.08 25.36
C LYS A 176 6.49 14.33 26.02
N PHE A 177 7.53 13.67 25.52
CA PHE A 177 8.89 13.88 25.97
C PHE A 177 9.33 15.34 25.77
N GLU A 178 8.93 15.96 24.65
CA GLU A 178 9.27 17.34 24.34
C GLU A 178 8.60 18.33 25.31
N ALA A 179 7.31 18.13 25.57
CA ALA A 179 6.54 18.97 26.48
C ALA A 179 7.00 18.85 27.95
N GLU A 180 7.34 17.65 28.41
CA GLU A 180 7.69 17.41 29.81
C GLU A 180 9.19 17.56 30.11
N ILE A 181 10.07 17.26 29.14
CA ILE A 181 11.52 17.16 29.35
C ILE A 181 12.30 18.07 28.40
N ASP A 182 12.04 18.08 27.08
CA ASP A 182 12.88 18.86 26.15
C ASP A 182 12.71 20.38 26.29
N ASN A 183 11.52 20.86 26.61
CA ASN A 183 11.25 22.29 26.81
C ASN A 183 11.74 22.83 28.18
N THR A 184 12.34 21.97 29.01
CA THR A 184 12.95 22.39 30.28
C THR A 184 14.37 22.92 30.08
N ASP A 185 14.87 23.72 31.03
CA ASP A 185 16.24 24.27 31.02
C ASP A 185 17.30 23.23 31.47
N LEU A 186 17.02 21.93 31.27
CA LEU A 186 17.94 20.86 31.60
C LEU A 186 19.07 20.77 30.57
N PRO A 187 20.30 20.39 31.00
CA PRO A 187 21.39 20.13 30.07
C PRO A 187 21.01 19.04 29.07
N ALA A 188 21.42 19.18 27.81
CA ALA A 188 21.12 18.21 26.74
C ALA A 188 21.52 16.76 27.10
N VAL A 189 22.65 16.60 27.80
CA VAL A 189 23.12 15.30 28.30
C VAL A 189 22.16 14.68 29.31
N THR A 190 21.52 15.52 30.14
CA THR A 190 20.52 15.07 31.12
C THR A 190 19.21 14.69 30.43
N LYS A 191 18.79 15.46 29.42
CA LYS A 191 17.63 15.13 28.57
C LYS A 191 17.83 13.79 27.87
N PHE A 192 19.03 13.54 27.35
CA PHE A 192 19.38 12.29 26.70
C PHE A 192 19.34 11.08 27.65
N SER A 193 19.79 11.22 28.91
CA SER A 193 19.58 10.17 29.93
C SER A 193 18.11 9.84 30.13
N TYR A 194 17.26 10.86 30.26
CA TYR A 194 15.83 10.65 30.47
C TYR A 194 15.16 9.99 29.28
N LEU A 195 15.54 10.38 28.06
CA LEU A 195 15.05 9.73 26.85
C LEU A 195 15.34 8.23 26.90
N LYS A 196 16.59 7.83 27.20
CA LYS A 196 16.99 6.41 27.31
C LYS A 196 16.22 5.64 28.39
N GLU A 197 15.89 6.24 29.53
CA GLU A 197 15.10 5.58 30.58
C GLU A 197 13.64 5.32 30.17
N LEU A 198 13.15 6.12 29.23
CA LEU A 198 11.79 6.08 28.68
C LEU A 198 11.67 5.27 27.39
N LEU A 199 12.76 4.67 26.92
CA LEU A 199 12.76 3.70 25.82
C LEU A 199 12.76 2.28 26.40
N GLU A 200 12.14 1.33 25.67
CA GLU A 200 12.31 -0.08 26.00
C GLU A 200 13.71 -0.59 25.63
N PRO A 201 14.22 -1.62 26.34
CA PRO A 201 15.60 -2.11 26.15
C PRO A 201 15.96 -2.45 24.69
N HIS A 202 15.03 -3.02 23.94
CA HIS A 202 15.26 -3.39 22.53
C HIS A 202 15.40 -2.18 21.61
N VAL A 203 14.75 -1.06 21.93
CA VAL A 203 14.88 0.23 21.21
C VAL A 203 16.17 0.92 21.61
N CYS A 204 16.54 0.83 22.90
CA CYS A 204 17.82 1.30 23.42
C CYS A 204 19.01 0.67 22.70
N ASP A 205 18.98 -0.65 22.45
CA ASP A 205 20.05 -1.36 21.76
C ASP A 205 20.23 -0.87 20.31
N GLU A 206 19.15 -0.43 19.65
CA GLU A 206 19.17 0.11 18.28
C GLU A 206 19.74 1.53 18.21
N ILE A 207 19.54 2.33 19.27
CA ILE A 207 20.10 3.69 19.40
C ILE A 207 21.46 3.74 20.11
N ASP A 208 21.94 2.64 20.70
CA ASP A 208 23.19 2.58 21.47
C ASP A 208 24.45 2.72 20.61
N GLY A 209 24.32 2.67 19.28
CA GLY A 209 25.37 3.05 18.33
C GLY A 209 25.63 4.58 18.26
N LEU A 210 24.76 5.41 18.83
CA LEU A 210 24.91 6.87 18.83
C LEU A 210 25.72 7.35 20.05
N PRO A 211 26.67 8.27 19.85
CA PRO A 211 27.48 8.80 20.95
C PRO A 211 26.59 9.55 21.96
N PHE A 212 26.82 9.33 23.26
CA PHE A 212 26.15 10.01 24.37
C PHE A 212 26.64 11.47 24.49
N THR A 213 26.40 12.25 23.44
CA THR A 213 26.87 13.63 23.28
C THR A 213 25.73 14.52 22.81
N MET A 214 25.92 15.84 22.91
CA MET A 214 24.96 16.85 22.42
C MET A 214 24.63 16.65 20.93
N GLU A 215 25.60 16.15 20.15
CA GLU A 215 25.45 15.80 18.74
C GLU A 215 24.53 14.58 18.57
N GLY A 216 24.69 13.54 19.38
CA GLY A 216 23.82 12.36 19.37
C GLY A 216 22.37 12.68 19.70
N TYR A 217 22.11 13.59 20.64
CA TYR A 217 20.75 14.06 20.95
C TYR A 217 20.12 14.81 19.78
N THR A 218 20.90 15.64 19.07
CA THR A 218 20.42 16.42 17.92
C THR A 218 20.05 15.50 16.75
N VAL A 219 20.84 14.45 16.51
CA VAL A 219 20.56 13.46 15.46
C VAL A 219 19.27 12.69 15.72
N LEU A 220 18.97 12.34 16.98
CA LEU A 220 17.70 11.68 17.35
C LEU A 220 16.47 12.56 17.13
N LYS A 221 16.59 13.90 17.24
CA LYS A 221 15.46 14.80 16.94
C LYS A 221 15.07 14.83 15.47
N THR A 222 15.98 14.40 14.59
CA THR A 222 15.84 14.44 13.13
C THR A 222 15.38 13.12 12.51
N PHE A 223 15.24 12.05 13.31
CA PHE A 223 14.64 10.78 12.91
C PHE A 223 13.12 10.79 13.11
#